data_AF-A0A8T7GWW2-F1
#
_entry.id   AF-A0A8T7GWW2-F1
#
_cell.length_a   1.000
_cell.length_b   1.000
_cell.length_c   1.000
_cell.angle_alpha   90.00
_cell.angle_beta   90.00
_cell.angle_gamma   90.00
#
_symmetry.space_group_name_H-M   'P 1'
#
loop_
_entity.id
_entity.type
_entity.pdbx_description
1 polymer ?
#
loop_
_entity_poly.entity_id
_entity_poly.type
_entity_poly.pdbx_seq_one_letter_code
_entity_poly.pdbx_strand_id
1 'polypeptide(L)'
;MESARSASGDAWTALAKLLTILVLAYASYLVITSLHVKQFLESSLPLELPFKSIAVFGGVMYILWIRLARDLCGSGYGIATALLIASLCLATSPWFGVTNPWWFSVYGIASFLAAAILIEKNLGFASNACFCLINWAAAWIHGVSPVSAVGLGVGIGIALASGWAGDLAGIAVARALLRIDAVKALYRR
;
A
#
# COMPACT_ATOMS: atom_id res chain seq x y z
N MET A 1 -40.71 -13.69 3.12
CA MET A 1 -40.31 -12.27 3.24
C MET A 1 -38.98 -12.07 3.98
N GLU A 2 -38.65 -12.91 4.97
CA GLU A 2 -37.39 -12.86 5.74
C GLU A 2 -36.13 -13.11 4.88
N SER A 3 -36.18 -14.10 3.96
CA SER A 3 -35.09 -14.41 3.03
C SER A 3 -34.74 -13.24 2.08
N ALA A 4 -35.73 -12.47 1.61
CA ALA A 4 -35.50 -11.33 0.72
C ALA A 4 -34.89 -10.11 1.45
N ARG A 5 -35.28 -9.88 2.71
CA ARG A 5 -34.67 -8.85 3.56
C ARG A 5 -33.21 -9.18 3.91
N SER A 6 -32.92 -10.44 4.23
CA SER A 6 -31.55 -10.92 4.48
C SER A 6 -30.67 -10.73 3.23
N ALA A 7 -31.12 -11.16 2.06
CA ALA A 7 -30.36 -11.01 0.81
C ALA A 7 -30.05 -9.54 0.46
N SER A 8 -31.00 -8.63 0.71
CA SER A 8 -30.77 -7.20 0.48
C SER A 8 -29.74 -6.62 1.45
N GLY A 9 -29.74 -7.05 2.71
CA GLY A 9 -28.79 -6.59 3.72
C GLY A 9 -27.34 -6.95 3.38
N ASP A 10 -27.13 -8.18 2.90
CA ASP A 10 -25.80 -8.68 2.53
C ASP A 10 -25.25 -7.97 1.29
N ALA A 11 -26.12 -7.67 0.31
CA ALA A 11 -25.75 -6.90 -0.87
C ALA A 11 -25.29 -5.47 -0.53
N TRP A 12 -25.99 -4.80 0.39
CA TRP A 12 -25.60 -3.45 0.82
C TRP A 12 -24.26 -3.42 1.55
N THR A 13 -24.00 -4.40 2.42
CA THR A 13 -22.70 -4.51 3.10
C THR A 13 -21.57 -4.81 2.10
N ALA A 14 -21.80 -5.68 1.12
CA ALA A 14 -20.82 -5.95 0.07
C ALA A 14 -20.50 -4.69 -0.75
N LEU A 15 -21.55 -3.95 -1.17
CA LEU A 15 -21.38 -2.69 -1.90
C LEU A 15 -20.61 -1.65 -1.08
N ALA A 16 -20.92 -1.50 0.21
CA ALA A 16 -20.21 -0.58 1.09
C ALA A 16 -18.72 -0.92 1.23
N LYS A 17 -18.38 -2.22 1.36
CA LYS A 17 -16.99 -2.67 1.39
C LYS A 17 -16.26 -2.39 0.08
N LEU A 18 -16.89 -2.64 -1.07
CA LEU A 18 -16.34 -2.33 -2.39
C LEU A 18 -16.10 -0.84 -2.58
N LEU A 19 -17.07 0.01 -2.24
CA LEU A 19 -16.92 1.46 -2.31
C LEU A 19 -15.80 1.95 -1.38
N THR A 20 -15.66 1.36 -0.19
CA THR A 20 -14.60 1.71 0.75
C THR A 20 -13.22 1.40 0.19
N ILE A 21 -12.99 0.20 -0.33
CA ILE A 21 -11.68 -0.12 -0.91
C ILE A 21 -11.34 0.74 -2.12
N LEU A 22 -12.35 1.15 -2.91
CA LEU A 22 -12.17 2.07 -4.03
C LEU A 22 -11.77 3.47 -3.56
N VAL A 23 -12.46 4.02 -2.56
CA VAL A 23 -12.14 5.32 -1.97
C VAL A 23 -10.74 5.31 -1.35
N LEU A 24 -10.39 4.27 -0.60
CA LEU A 24 -9.07 4.13 0.02
C LEU A 24 -7.96 3.99 -1.03
N ALA A 25 -8.18 3.19 -2.07
CA ALA A 25 -7.22 3.04 -3.17
C ALA A 25 -7.02 4.36 -3.92
N TYR A 26 -8.11 5.09 -4.19
CA TYR A 26 -8.03 6.38 -4.85
C TYR A 26 -7.36 7.45 -3.99
N ALA A 27 -7.64 7.49 -2.68
CA ALA A 27 -6.95 8.38 -1.74
C ALA A 27 -5.44 8.09 -1.69
N SER A 28 -5.05 6.82 -1.61
CA SER A 28 -3.65 6.38 -1.72
C SER A 28 -3.02 6.84 -3.03
N TYR A 29 -3.71 6.63 -4.15
CA TYR A 29 -3.27 7.09 -5.47
C TYR A 29 -3.04 8.62 -5.50
N LEU A 30 -3.98 9.41 -4.99
CA LEU A 30 -3.83 10.87 -4.90
C LEU A 30 -2.65 11.28 -4.03
N VAL A 31 -2.42 10.59 -2.91
CA VAL A 31 -1.23 10.82 -2.07
C VAL A 31 0.03 10.54 -2.86
N ILE A 32 0.11 9.41 -3.57
CA ILE A 32 1.27 9.02 -4.39
C ILE A 32 1.56 10.05 -5.48
N THR A 33 0.52 10.56 -6.17
CA THR A 33 0.71 11.51 -7.29
C THR A 33 0.90 12.95 -6.85
N SER A 34 0.31 13.37 -5.72
CA SER A 34 0.42 14.75 -5.21
C SER A 34 1.76 14.98 -4.51
N LEU A 35 2.28 13.93 -3.88
CA LEU A 35 3.62 13.90 -3.33
C LEU A 35 4.63 13.89 -4.50
N HIS A 36 5.04 15.08 -4.94
CA HIS A 36 6.22 15.32 -5.80
C HIS A 36 7.53 14.98 -5.07
N VAL A 37 7.54 13.87 -4.34
CA VAL A 37 8.59 13.47 -3.39
C VAL A 37 9.87 13.05 -4.09
N LYS A 38 9.81 12.73 -5.40
CA LYS A 38 11.02 12.50 -6.22
C LYS A 38 12.04 13.63 -6.03
N GLN A 39 11.61 14.89 -6.15
CA GLN A 39 12.53 16.04 -6.08
C GLN A 39 12.99 16.40 -4.66
N PHE A 40 12.17 16.16 -3.64
CA PHE A 40 12.48 16.62 -2.28
C PHE A 40 13.48 15.70 -1.54
N LEU A 41 13.45 14.40 -1.81
CA LEU A 41 14.30 13.42 -1.11
C LEU A 41 15.56 13.00 -1.90
N GLU A 42 15.57 13.16 -3.22
CA GLU A 42 16.78 12.89 -4.02
C GLU A 42 17.95 13.79 -3.61
N SER A 43 17.66 15.01 -3.11
CA SER A 43 18.62 15.99 -2.63
C SER A 43 18.99 15.88 -1.14
N SER A 44 18.15 15.26 -0.30
CA SER A 44 18.26 15.37 1.17
C SER A 44 18.91 14.17 1.86
N LEU A 45 18.94 12.99 1.24
CA LEU A 45 19.60 11.80 1.80
C LEU A 45 20.78 11.34 0.91
N PRO A 46 22.02 11.36 1.42
CA PRO A 46 23.23 10.93 0.69
C PRO A 46 23.33 9.39 0.57
N LEU A 47 22.21 8.69 0.47
CA LEU A 47 22.16 7.25 0.25
C LEU A 47 22.13 6.99 -1.25
N GLU A 48 22.99 6.12 -1.79
CA GLU A 48 22.84 5.65 -3.17
C GLU A 48 21.86 4.49 -3.19
N LEU A 49 20.56 4.80 -3.32
CA LEU A 49 19.50 3.81 -3.34
C LEU A 49 18.41 4.21 -4.32
N PRO A 50 17.94 3.28 -5.18
CA PRO A 50 16.78 3.54 -6.00
C PRO A 50 15.53 3.63 -5.12
N PHE A 51 14.57 4.47 -5.53
CA PHE A 51 13.25 4.56 -4.87
C PHE A 51 13.28 4.96 -3.38
N LYS A 52 14.21 5.84 -2.97
CA LYS A 52 14.31 6.34 -1.57
C LYS A 52 12.99 6.92 -1.05
N SER A 53 12.26 7.60 -1.92
CA SER A 53 10.96 8.18 -1.63
C SER A 53 9.96 7.15 -1.09
N ILE A 54 9.96 5.96 -1.69
CA ILE A 54 9.12 4.84 -1.28
C ILE A 54 9.59 4.28 0.07
N ALA A 55 10.91 4.13 0.26
CA ALA A 55 11.42 3.68 1.55
C ALA A 55 10.97 4.59 2.69
N VAL A 56 11.05 5.91 2.50
CA VAL A 56 10.69 6.89 3.52
C VAL A 56 9.18 7.03 3.70
N PHE A 57 8.42 7.10 2.61
CA PHE A 57 6.99 7.47 2.66
C PHE A 57 6.01 6.34 2.35
N GLY A 58 6.48 5.15 1.99
CA GLY A 58 5.66 4.00 1.62
C GLY A 58 4.61 3.64 2.66
N GLY A 59 4.93 3.85 3.94
CA GLY A 59 4.00 3.77 5.06
C GLY A 59 2.70 4.55 4.85
N VAL A 60 2.82 5.84 4.55
CA VAL A 60 1.68 6.75 4.33
C VAL A 60 1.12 6.62 2.92
N MET A 61 1.98 6.36 1.93
CA MET A 61 1.56 6.25 0.54
C MET A 61 0.61 5.09 0.30
N TYR A 62 0.86 3.92 0.91
CA TYR A 62 0.04 2.73 0.63
C TYR A 62 -0.17 1.78 1.82
N ILE A 63 0.78 1.61 2.75
CA ILE A 63 0.61 0.65 3.87
C ILE A 63 -0.58 1.02 4.75
N LEU A 64 -0.71 2.30 5.10
CA LEU A 64 -1.83 2.84 5.88
C LEU A 64 -3.18 2.45 5.26
N TRP A 65 -3.33 2.68 3.96
CA TRP A 65 -4.59 2.47 3.24
C TRP A 65 -4.93 1.00 3.09
N ILE A 66 -3.93 0.16 2.78
CA ILE A 66 -4.08 -1.28 2.67
C ILE A 66 -4.46 -1.89 4.04
N ARG A 67 -3.78 -1.46 5.11
CA ARG A 67 -4.06 -1.92 6.47
C ARG A 67 -5.47 -1.50 6.92
N LEU A 68 -5.83 -0.25 6.66
CA LEU A 68 -7.15 0.28 6.97
C LEU A 68 -8.27 -0.51 6.27
N ALA A 69 -8.08 -0.83 4.98
CA ALA A 69 -9.04 -1.63 4.22
C ALA A 69 -9.23 -3.03 4.81
N ARG A 70 -8.13 -3.71 5.15
CA ARG A 70 -8.13 -5.04 5.77
C ARG A 70 -8.85 -5.05 7.12
N ASP A 71 -8.57 -4.06 7.97
CA ASP A 71 -9.15 -4.01 9.32
C ASP A 71 -10.62 -3.52 9.33
N LEU A 72 -11.06 -2.75 8.34
CA LEU A 72 -12.46 -2.34 8.18
C LEU A 72 -13.30 -3.39 7.46
N CYS A 73 -12.85 -3.90 6.32
CA CYS A 73 -13.67 -4.71 5.42
C CYS A 73 -13.51 -6.22 5.65
N GLY A 74 -12.41 -6.64 6.29
CA GLY A 74 -12.08 -8.03 6.58
C GLY A 74 -10.92 -8.57 5.74
N SER A 75 -10.62 -9.85 5.90
CA SER A 75 -9.50 -10.49 5.18
C SER A 75 -9.72 -10.49 3.66
N GLY A 76 -8.63 -10.32 2.92
CA GLY A 76 -8.61 -10.25 1.46
C GLY A 76 -8.85 -8.84 0.91
N TYR A 77 -9.52 -7.97 1.66
CA TYR A 77 -9.76 -6.59 1.22
C TYR A 77 -8.48 -5.75 1.21
N GLY A 78 -7.47 -6.07 2.03
CA GLY A 78 -6.16 -5.44 1.92
C GLY A 78 -5.49 -5.74 0.58
N ILE A 79 -5.53 -7.01 0.16
CA ILE A 79 -5.01 -7.44 -1.15
C ILE A 79 -5.76 -6.74 -2.29
N ALA A 80 -7.09 -6.71 -2.22
CA ALA A 80 -7.90 -6.03 -3.22
C ALA A 80 -7.54 -4.53 -3.33
N THR A 81 -7.42 -3.83 -2.20
CA THR A 81 -6.98 -2.43 -2.17
C THR A 81 -5.59 -2.24 -2.75
N ALA A 82 -4.63 -3.10 -2.43
CA ALA A 82 -3.27 -3.01 -2.96
C ALA A 82 -3.23 -3.16 -4.49
N LEU A 83 -4.00 -4.11 -5.04
CA LEU A 83 -4.12 -4.31 -6.49
C LEU A 83 -4.83 -3.14 -7.18
N LEU A 84 -5.83 -2.54 -6.54
CA LEU A 84 -6.49 -1.33 -7.05
C LEU A 84 -5.52 -0.14 -7.07
N ILE A 85 -4.72 0.07 -6.02
CA ILE A 85 -3.68 1.11 -5.99
C ILE A 85 -2.69 0.87 -7.13
N ALA A 86 -2.18 -0.37 -7.27
CA ALA A 86 -1.26 -0.74 -8.33
C ALA A 86 -1.85 -0.43 -9.72
N SER A 87 -3.12 -0.80 -9.94
CA SER A 87 -3.82 -0.58 -11.21
C SER A 87 -4.02 0.89 -11.52
N LEU A 88 -4.41 1.70 -10.52
CA LEU A 88 -4.55 3.16 -10.67
C LEU A 88 -3.21 3.81 -11.01
N CYS A 89 -2.14 3.44 -10.30
CA CYS A 89 -0.80 3.94 -10.58
C CYS A 89 -0.35 3.58 -12.00
N LEU A 90 -0.53 2.32 -12.42
CA LEU A 90 -0.15 1.85 -13.76
C LEU A 90 -0.98 2.49 -14.88
N ALA A 91 -2.26 2.80 -14.62
CA ALA A 91 -3.14 3.39 -15.61
C ALA A 91 -2.77 4.84 -15.96
N THR A 92 -2.22 5.61 -15.02
CA THR A 92 -1.92 7.04 -15.24
C THR A 92 -0.48 7.30 -15.65
N SER A 93 0.45 6.47 -15.22
CA SER A 93 1.83 6.51 -15.65
C SER A 93 2.44 5.14 -15.43
N PRO A 94 3.00 4.46 -16.45
CA PRO A 94 3.70 3.20 -16.23
C PRO A 94 4.71 3.40 -15.10
N TRP A 95 4.60 2.58 -14.06
CA TRP A 95 5.24 2.71 -12.73
C TRP A 95 6.31 3.82 -12.64
N PHE A 96 6.00 4.95 -12.01
CA PHE A 96 6.90 6.12 -11.88
C PHE A 96 7.31 6.85 -13.19
N GLY A 97 6.54 6.71 -14.28
CA GLY A 97 6.87 7.28 -15.60
C GLY A 97 7.76 6.38 -16.46
N VAL A 98 8.04 5.15 -16.02
CA VAL A 98 8.89 4.19 -16.73
C VAL A 98 8.02 3.30 -17.61
N THR A 99 7.83 3.72 -18.86
CA THR A 99 7.09 2.98 -19.90
C THR A 99 7.93 1.85 -20.51
N ASN A 100 9.25 1.96 -20.42
CA ASN A 100 10.22 0.99 -20.89
C ASN A 100 11.33 0.92 -19.84
N PRO A 101 11.65 -0.27 -19.30
CA PRO A 101 11.17 -1.60 -19.71
C PRO A 101 9.94 -2.14 -18.96
N TRP A 102 9.13 -2.94 -19.66
CA TRP A 102 7.84 -3.50 -19.21
C TRP A 102 7.93 -4.33 -17.91
N TRP A 103 9.09 -4.95 -17.65
CA TRP A 103 9.30 -5.76 -16.44
C TRP A 103 9.10 -4.95 -15.16
N PHE A 104 9.29 -3.64 -15.21
CA PHE A 104 9.15 -2.77 -14.04
C PHE A 104 7.73 -2.76 -13.47
N SER A 105 6.71 -2.86 -14.33
CA SER A 105 5.31 -2.96 -13.91
C SER A 105 5.01 -4.29 -13.22
N VAL A 106 5.66 -5.38 -13.64
CA VAL A 106 5.49 -6.72 -13.02
C VAL A 106 6.03 -6.73 -11.60
N TYR A 107 7.23 -6.19 -11.38
CA TYR A 107 7.77 -6.06 -10.03
C TYR A 107 6.90 -5.15 -9.17
N GLY A 108 6.36 -4.07 -9.73
CA GLY A 108 5.45 -3.19 -9.00
C GLY A 108 4.21 -3.92 -8.45
N ILE A 109 3.54 -4.70 -9.30
CA ILE A 109 2.39 -5.52 -8.89
C ILE A 109 2.82 -6.56 -7.85
N ALA A 110 3.94 -7.25 -8.08
CA ALA A 110 4.47 -8.25 -7.14
C ALA A 110 4.77 -7.64 -5.76
N SER A 111 5.33 -6.44 -5.72
CA SER A 111 5.63 -5.69 -4.50
C SER A 111 4.37 -5.32 -3.73
N PHE A 112 3.33 -4.81 -4.41
CA PHE A 112 2.04 -4.53 -3.77
C PHE A 112 1.40 -5.80 -3.20
N LEU A 113 1.41 -6.89 -3.97
CA LEU A 113 0.85 -8.16 -3.54
C LEU A 113 1.58 -8.71 -2.32
N ALA A 114 2.92 -8.72 -2.34
CA ALA A 114 3.73 -9.19 -1.22
C ALA A 114 3.51 -8.35 0.05
N ALA A 115 3.48 -7.02 -0.08
CA ALA A 115 3.18 -6.12 1.03
C ALA A 115 1.77 -6.38 1.61
N ALA A 116 0.77 -6.56 0.75
CA ALA A 116 -0.58 -6.85 1.20
C ALA A 116 -0.71 -8.21 1.90
N ILE A 117 -0.02 -9.25 1.40
CA ILE A 117 0.03 -10.57 2.05
C ILE A 117 0.63 -10.45 3.46
N LEU A 118 1.68 -9.65 3.64
CA LEU A 118 2.24 -9.40 4.97
C LEU A 118 1.24 -8.70 5.89
N ILE A 119 0.50 -7.71 5.40
CA ILE A 119 -0.58 -7.05 6.15
C ILE A 119 -1.67 -8.04 6.56
N GLU A 120 -2.11 -8.92 5.65
CA GLU A 120 -3.09 -9.97 5.95
C GLU A 120 -2.61 -10.89 7.10
N LYS A 121 -1.31 -11.19 7.11
CA LYS A 121 -0.63 -11.96 8.16
C LYS A 121 -0.31 -11.17 9.44
N ASN A 122 -0.77 -9.92 9.56
CA ASN A 122 -0.44 -9.00 10.66
C ASN A 122 1.06 -8.67 10.79
N LEU A 123 1.80 -8.70 9.68
CA LEU A 123 3.20 -8.30 9.57
C LEU A 123 3.32 -6.96 8.82
N GLY A 124 2.38 -6.04 9.06
CA GLY A 124 2.30 -4.75 8.36
C GLY A 124 3.56 -3.90 8.51
N PHE A 125 4.22 -3.96 9.66
CA PHE A 125 5.50 -3.27 9.91
C PHE A 125 6.59 -3.59 8.87
N ALA A 126 6.64 -4.83 8.37
CA ALA A 126 7.64 -5.28 7.40
C ALA A 126 7.25 -5.01 5.94
N SER A 127 6.03 -4.54 5.70
CA SER A 127 5.42 -4.56 4.38
C SER A 127 6.06 -3.56 3.41
N ASN A 128 6.41 -2.35 3.88
CA ASN A 128 7.14 -1.39 3.06
C ASN A 128 8.58 -1.85 2.78
N ALA A 129 9.25 -2.48 3.75
CA ALA A 129 10.58 -3.05 3.53
C ALA A 129 10.54 -4.18 2.48
N CYS A 130 9.54 -5.08 2.56
CA CYS A 130 9.33 -6.11 1.56
C CYS A 130 9.08 -5.54 0.15
N PHE A 131 8.21 -4.53 0.06
CA PHE A 131 7.96 -3.81 -1.20
C PHE A 131 9.26 -3.23 -1.78
N CYS A 132 10.06 -2.56 -0.94
CA CYS A 132 11.32 -1.96 -1.34
C CYS A 132 12.34 -3.00 -1.80
N LEU A 133 12.50 -4.10 -1.05
CA LEU A 133 13.44 -5.18 -1.38
C LEU A 133 13.15 -5.80 -2.74
N ILE A 134 11.88 -6.03 -3.09
CA ILE A 134 11.50 -6.57 -4.41
C ILE A 134 11.91 -5.59 -5.52
N ASN A 135 11.64 -4.30 -5.34
CA ASN A 135 11.99 -3.28 -6.35
C ASN A 135 13.51 -3.04 -6.43
N TRP A 136 14.25 -3.14 -5.32
CA TRP A 136 15.70 -3.03 -5.31
C TRP A 136 16.37 -4.25 -5.93
N ALA A 137 15.84 -5.45 -5.67
CA ALA A 137 16.29 -6.67 -6.35
C ALA A 137 16.05 -6.56 -7.86
N ALA A 138 14.89 -6.07 -8.29
CA ALA A 138 14.61 -5.80 -9.70
C ALA A 138 15.61 -4.82 -10.32
N ALA A 139 15.88 -3.71 -9.63
CA ALA A 139 16.85 -2.72 -10.09
C ALA A 139 18.26 -3.33 -10.22
N TRP A 140 18.66 -4.21 -9.29
CA TRP A 140 19.94 -4.91 -9.36
C TRP A 140 19.98 -5.92 -10.52
N ILE A 141 18.98 -6.79 -10.64
CA ILE A 141 18.87 -7.80 -11.71
C ILE A 141 19.00 -7.15 -13.10
N HIS A 142 18.46 -5.94 -13.25
CA HIS A 142 18.46 -5.21 -14.51
C HIS A 142 19.53 -4.11 -14.61
N GLY A 143 20.49 -4.03 -13.67
CA GLY A 143 21.64 -3.13 -13.73
C GLY A 143 21.32 -1.63 -13.61
N VAL A 144 20.21 -1.26 -12.95
CA VAL A 144 19.66 0.11 -12.96
C VAL A 144 20.30 1.07 -11.95
N SER A 145 21.07 0.61 -10.96
CA SER A 145 21.93 1.45 -10.12
C SER A 145 22.75 0.58 -9.18
N PRO A 146 23.99 0.94 -8.82
CA PRO A 146 24.64 0.32 -7.67
C PRO A 146 23.83 0.60 -6.40
N VAL A 147 23.66 -0.43 -5.59
CA VAL A 147 23.15 -0.32 -4.22
C VAL A 147 24.34 -0.59 -3.32
N SER A 148 24.81 0.42 -2.59
CA SER A 148 25.87 0.18 -1.59
C SER A 148 25.33 -0.66 -0.43
N ALA A 149 26.16 -1.55 0.14
CA ALA A 149 25.74 -2.40 1.27
C ALA A 149 25.27 -1.56 2.48
N VAL A 150 25.95 -0.44 2.74
CA VAL A 150 25.57 0.53 3.78
C VAL A 150 24.23 1.19 3.43
N GLY A 151 24.06 1.60 2.16
CA GLY A 151 22.81 2.14 1.66
C GLY A 151 21.65 1.18 1.89
N LEU A 152 21.82 -0.09 1.52
CA LEU A 152 20.81 -1.13 1.69
C LEU A 152 20.41 -1.31 3.15
N GLY A 153 21.39 -1.42 4.06
CA GLY A 153 21.12 -1.56 5.49
C GLY A 153 20.30 -0.40 6.06
N VAL A 154 20.72 0.84 5.77
CA VAL A 154 19.99 2.04 6.20
C VAL A 154 18.61 2.12 5.55
N GLY A 155 18.52 1.82 4.25
CA GLY A 155 17.27 1.81 3.48
C GLY A 155 16.25 0.83 4.05
N ILE A 156 16.67 -0.39 4.42
CA ILE A 156 15.79 -1.38 5.08
C ILE A 156 15.28 -0.81 6.41
N GLY A 157 16.16 -0.23 7.24
CA GLY A 157 15.77 0.37 8.52
C GLY A 157 14.72 1.46 8.36
N ILE A 158 14.93 2.37 7.40
CA ILE A 158 13.96 3.43 7.05
C ILE A 158 12.64 2.82 6.57
N ALA A 159 12.69 1.83 5.67
CA ALA A 159 11.50 1.20 5.12
C ALA A 159 10.69 0.46 6.19
N LEU A 160 11.35 -0.20 7.14
CA LEU A 160 10.71 -0.82 8.30
C LEU A 160 10.05 0.23 9.20
N ALA A 161 10.75 1.30 9.54
CA ALA A 161 10.19 2.37 10.38
C ALA A 161 8.96 3.02 9.72
N SER A 162 9.05 3.33 8.42
CA SER A 162 7.95 3.86 7.63
C SER A 162 6.78 2.88 7.54
N GLY A 163 7.05 1.61 7.25
CA GLY A 163 6.03 0.55 7.20
C GLY A 163 5.31 0.40 8.53
N TRP A 164 6.05 0.40 9.64
CA TRP A 164 5.50 0.33 10.98
C TRP A 164 4.62 1.54 11.32
N ALA A 165 5.07 2.76 11.00
CA ALA A 165 4.29 3.96 11.20
C ALA A 165 2.96 3.93 10.41
N GLY A 166 3.02 3.50 9.14
CA GLY A 166 1.83 3.34 8.29
C GLY A 166 0.85 2.28 8.83
N ASP A 167 1.38 1.14 9.27
CA ASP A 167 0.58 0.04 9.83
C ASP A 167 -0.12 0.47 11.12
N LEU A 168 0.61 1.11 12.05
CA LEU A 168 0.03 1.65 13.29
C LEU A 168 -1.04 2.71 13.01
N ALA A 169 -0.79 3.61 12.06
CA ALA A 169 -1.77 4.62 11.67
C ALA A 169 -3.04 3.97 11.08
N GLY A 170 -2.90 2.99 10.19
CA GLY A 170 -4.02 2.23 9.64
C GLY A 170 -4.85 1.55 10.73
N ILE A 171 -4.20 0.88 11.68
CA ILE A 171 -4.85 0.25 12.84
C ILE A 171 -5.57 1.29 13.71
N ALA A 172 -4.91 2.42 14.01
CA ALA A 172 -5.47 3.48 14.84
C ALA A 172 -6.73 4.08 14.21
N VAL A 173 -6.68 4.39 12.91
CA VAL A 173 -7.82 4.93 12.16
C VAL A 173 -8.96 3.91 12.09
N ALA A 174 -8.66 2.64 11.79
CA ALA A 174 -9.67 1.57 11.77
C ALA A 174 -10.38 1.46 13.12
N ARG A 175 -9.61 1.45 14.22
CA ARG A 175 -10.17 1.40 15.58
C ARG A 175 -11.01 2.63 15.91
N ALA A 176 -10.58 3.82 15.51
CA ALA A 176 -11.34 5.05 15.73
C ALA A 176 -12.67 5.01 14.97
N LEU A 177 -12.67 4.61 13.69
CA LEU A 177 -13.88 4.49 12.87
C LEU A 177 -14.84 3.43 13.42
N LEU A 178 -14.32 2.29 13.88
CA LEU A 178 -15.14 1.20 14.44
C LEU A 178 -15.72 1.49 15.84
N ARG A 179 -15.35 2.61 16.47
CA ARG A 179 -16.04 3.12 17.66
C ARG A 179 -17.36 3.84 17.32
N ILE A 180 -17.57 4.19 16.06
CA ILE A 180 -18.81 4.82 15.59
C ILE A 180 -19.83 3.71 15.32
N ASP A 181 -20.96 3.73 16.02
CA ASP A 181 -21.95 2.64 15.98
C ASP A 181 -22.47 2.36 14.56
N ALA A 182 -22.70 3.40 13.76
CA ALA A 182 -23.13 3.25 12.37
C ALA A 182 -22.10 2.51 11.51
N VAL A 183 -20.80 2.81 11.67
CA VAL A 183 -19.71 2.13 10.96
C VAL A 183 -19.58 0.69 11.45
N LYS A 184 -19.62 0.49 12.77
CA LYS A 184 -19.55 -0.85 13.37
C LYS A 184 -20.69 -1.75 12.88
N ALA A 185 -21.92 -1.22 12.84
CA ALA A 185 -23.11 -1.94 12.36
C ALA A 185 -23.08 -2.25 10.85
N LEU A 186 -22.26 -1.54 10.08
CA LEU A 186 -22.07 -1.77 8.65
C LEU A 186 -21.03 -2.84 8.37
N TYR A 187 -19.93 -2.89 9.14
CA TYR A 187 -18.76 -3.73 8.86
C TYR A 187 -18.62 -4.98 9.75
N ARG A 188 -19.26 -5.02 10.93
CA ARG A 188 -19.17 -6.14 11.88
C ARG A 188 -20.49 -6.88 12.09
N ARG A 189 -21.31 -7.00 11.03
CA ARG A 189 -22.45 -7.93 11.03
C ARG A 189 -21.95 -9.37 10.98
#